data_AF-A0A6N7GQJ3-F1
#
_entry.id   AF-A0A6N7GQJ3-F1
#
_cell.length_a   1.000
_cell.length_b   1.000
_cell.length_c   1.000
_cell.angle_alpha   90.00
_cell.angle_beta   90.00
_cell.angle_gamma   90.00
#
_symmetry.space_group_name_H-M   'P 1'
#
loop_
_entity.id
_entity.type
_entity.pdbx_description
1 polymer ?
#
loop_
_entity_poly.entity_id
_entity_poly.type
_entity_poly.pdbx_seq_one_letter_code
_entity_poly.pdbx_strand_id
1 'polypeptide(L)'
;MNLLCYHLCRLGYDAFIVERPRKSDAPLPVRYLSPSIIKQQKRQGREPIVVYPEITAGNPRGARFVVRYLLNKPGFLEPGAELSFGNDDYFLDGAREHAPAGVRSFDLFMPLVDRTVYFPRYAPSSRNGFAVFSHRAVIDTAAFPEWVRPYTVLSIREPRSHAELGALYRQSRAMVTFERTSAIFEALSCGCPVICIGNDRDNFKEETWHPRFRDAGLIWGWREADLEAAAGKTARFRALYRELENNLDDRIQSAFDWILDDVWRRAHGVAP
;
A
#
# COMPACT_ATOMS: atom_id res chain seq x y z
N MET A 1 -1.53 -7.71 1.65
CA MET A 1 -1.31 -9.14 1.98
C MET A 1 -2.18 -10.09 1.16
N ASN A 2 -3.51 -9.97 1.20
CA ASN A 2 -4.40 -10.87 0.46
C ASN A 2 -4.06 -10.92 -1.04
N LEU A 3 -3.83 -9.76 -1.66
CA LEU A 3 -3.41 -9.69 -3.06
C LEU A 3 -2.08 -10.41 -3.30
N LEU A 4 -1.05 -10.15 -2.50
CA LEU A 4 0.24 -10.85 -2.61
C LEU A 4 0.08 -12.37 -2.53
N CYS A 5 -0.64 -12.87 -1.52
CA CYS A 5 -0.87 -14.30 -1.35
C CYS A 5 -1.65 -14.91 -2.53
N TYR A 6 -2.65 -14.20 -3.06
CA TYR A 6 -3.38 -14.59 -4.26
C TYR A 6 -2.43 -14.75 -5.46
N HIS A 7 -1.59 -13.75 -5.74
CA HIS A 7 -0.63 -13.82 -6.85
C HIS A 7 0.38 -14.95 -6.66
N LEU A 8 0.91 -15.13 -5.44
CA LEU A 8 1.83 -16.24 -5.14
C LEU A 8 1.20 -17.60 -5.42
N CYS A 9 -0.05 -17.81 -4.99
CA CYS A 9 -0.76 -19.05 -5.27
C CYS A 9 -0.97 -19.26 -6.78
N ARG A 10 -1.33 -18.20 -7.52
CA ARG A 10 -1.53 -18.27 -8.98
C ARG A 10 -0.22 -18.55 -9.72
N LEU A 11 0.92 -18.07 -9.22
CA LEU A 11 2.26 -18.34 -9.74
C LEU A 11 2.81 -19.72 -9.33
N GLY A 12 2.05 -20.52 -8.56
CA GLY A 12 2.42 -21.88 -8.18
C GLY A 12 3.13 -22.02 -6.83
N TYR A 13 3.35 -20.92 -6.09
CA TYR A 13 3.93 -20.97 -4.76
C TYR A 13 2.94 -21.49 -3.72
N ASP A 14 3.43 -22.29 -2.77
CA ASP A 14 2.63 -22.80 -1.65
C ASP A 14 2.52 -21.76 -0.53
N ALA A 15 1.84 -20.65 -0.81
CA ALA A 15 1.76 -19.48 0.06
C ALA A 15 0.46 -19.39 0.86
N PHE A 16 0.55 -18.85 2.08
CA PHE A 16 -0.58 -18.68 2.99
C PHE A 16 -0.50 -17.38 3.79
N ILE A 17 -1.65 -16.87 4.21
CA ILE A 17 -1.78 -15.81 5.24
C ILE A 17 -2.46 -16.35 6.49
N VAL A 18 -2.35 -15.66 7.63
CA VAL A 18 -2.83 -16.21 8.91
C VAL A 18 -4.18 -15.65 9.35
N GLU A 19 -4.51 -14.43 8.98
CA GLU A 19 -5.74 -13.77 9.44
C GLU A 19 -6.86 -13.90 8.40
N ARG A 20 -7.99 -14.48 8.82
CA ARG A 20 -9.21 -14.49 8.01
C ARG A 20 -10.01 -13.21 8.27
N PRO A 21 -10.40 -12.44 7.25
CA PRO A 21 -11.22 -11.25 7.44
C PRO A 21 -12.58 -11.62 8.05
N ARG A 22 -13.07 -10.77 8.97
CA ARG A 22 -14.33 -10.98 9.72
C ARG A 22 -15.60 -10.81 8.88
N LYS A 23 -15.53 -10.08 7.75
CA LYS A 23 -16.62 -9.93 6.77
C LYS A 23 -16.11 -10.35 5.39
N SER A 24 -16.88 -11.19 4.70
CA SER A 24 -16.53 -11.76 3.39
C SER A 24 -17.39 -11.15 2.30
N ASP A 25 -17.07 -9.94 1.86
CA ASP A 25 -17.57 -9.44 0.59
C ASP A 25 -16.52 -9.79 -0.46
N ALA A 26 -16.59 -11.06 -0.87
CA ALA A 26 -15.73 -11.78 -1.82
C ALA A 26 -14.22 -11.43 -1.74
N PRO A 27 -13.47 -11.97 -0.76
CA PRO A 27 -12.02 -11.93 -0.85
C PRO A 27 -11.57 -12.75 -2.07
N LEU A 28 -10.50 -12.29 -2.73
CA LEU A 28 -9.71 -13.10 -3.68
C LEU A 28 -9.57 -14.55 -3.14
N PRO A 29 -9.45 -15.58 -4.00
CA PRO A 29 -9.26 -16.95 -3.52
C PRO A 29 -7.89 -17.08 -2.84
N VAL A 30 -7.84 -16.74 -1.55
CA VAL A 30 -6.64 -16.72 -0.72
C VAL A 30 -6.64 -17.92 0.21
N ARG A 31 -5.46 -18.50 0.43
CA ARG A 31 -5.26 -19.64 1.33
C ARG A 31 -4.90 -19.16 2.73
N TYR A 32 -5.65 -19.62 3.72
CA TYR A 32 -5.41 -19.30 5.13
C TYR A 32 -4.69 -20.44 5.82
N LEU A 33 -3.65 -20.12 6.59
CA LEU A 33 -2.90 -21.11 7.36
C LEU A 33 -3.60 -21.41 8.68
N SER A 34 -4.22 -22.58 8.76
CA SER A 34 -4.77 -23.13 10.00
C SER A 34 -3.77 -24.06 10.69
N PRO A 35 -3.93 -24.31 12.01
CA PRO A 35 -3.15 -25.33 12.72
C PRO A 35 -3.22 -26.72 12.07
N SER A 36 -4.38 -27.10 11.50
CA SER A 36 -4.55 -28.38 10.81
C SER A 36 -3.74 -28.45 9.51
N ILE A 37 -3.71 -27.36 8.73
CA ILE A 37 -2.92 -27.26 7.50
C ILE A 37 -1.42 -27.34 7.84
N ILE A 38 -0.95 -26.66 8.89
CA ILE A 38 0.46 -26.74 9.32
C ILE A 38 0.84 -28.18 9.66
N LYS A 39 0.00 -28.87 10.44
CA LYS A 39 0.24 -30.27 10.81
C LYS A 39 0.27 -31.18 9.58
N GLN A 40 -0.59 -30.94 8.60
CA GLN A 40 -0.63 -31.68 7.35
C GLN A 40 0.62 -31.43 6.50
N GLN A 41 1.03 -30.16 6.32
CA GLN A 41 2.23 -29.80 5.56
C GLN A 41 3.48 -30.43 6.15
N LYS A 42 3.63 -30.37 7.49
CA LYS A 42 4.73 -31.04 8.21
C LYS A 42 4.75 -32.56 7.97
N ARG A 43 3.58 -33.22 7.98
CA ARG A 43 3.48 -34.67 7.66
C ARG A 43 3.86 -35.00 6.22
N GLN A 44 3.67 -34.06 5.30
CA GLN A 44 4.01 -34.21 3.88
C GLN A 44 5.45 -33.76 3.56
N GLY A 45 6.24 -33.36 4.57
CA GLY A 45 7.59 -32.83 4.35
C GLY A 45 7.59 -31.51 3.56
N ARG A 46 6.47 -30.79 3.55
CA ARG A 46 6.30 -29.53 2.82
C ARG A 46 6.47 -28.33 3.74
N GLU A 47 7.07 -27.29 3.19
CA GLU A 47 7.39 -26.07 3.93
C GLU A 47 6.70 -24.88 3.25
N PRO A 48 5.51 -24.48 3.73
CA PRO A 48 4.76 -23.42 3.09
C PRO A 48 5.39 -22.05 3.34
N ILE A 49 5.23 -21.15 2.38
CA ILE A 49 5.53 -19.73 2.56
C ILE A 49 4.40 -19.11 3.39
N VAL A 50 4.75 -18.47 4.50
CA VAL A 50 3.78 -17.78 5.35
C VAL A 50 4.01 -16.28 5.28
N VAL A 51 2.99 -15.56 4.81
CA VAL A 51 3.02 -14.11 4.64
C VAL A 51 2.39 -13.44 5.87
N TYR A 52 3.16 -12.58 6.53
CA TYR A 52 2.73 -11.76 7.67
C TYR A 52 2.76 -10.26 7.34
N PRO A 53 1.90 -9.45 7.96
CA PRO A 53 2.06 -7.99 8.00
C PRO A 53 3.12 -7.60 9.03
N GLU A 54 3.50 -6.33 9.00
CA GLU A 54 4.41 -5.73 9.99
C GLU A 54 3.89 -5.76 11.43
N ILE A 55 2.56 -5.81 11.63
CA ILE A 55 1.94 -5.82 12.96
C ILE A 55 1.94 -7.21 13.61
N THR A 56 2.23 -8.28 12.86
CA THR A 56 2.23 -9.62 13.46
C THR A 56 3.53 -9.90 14.19
N ALA A 57 3.44 -9.98 15.52
CA ALA A 57 4.57 -10.27 16.36
C ALA A 57 5.08 -11.70 16.20
N GLY A 58 6.40 -11.89 16.07
CA GLY A 58 7.02 -13.20 16.01
C GLY A 58 6.57 -14.05 14.82
N ASN A 59 6.67 -15.35 14.99
CA ASN A 59 6.21 -16.36 14.04
C ASN A 59 5.13 -17.21 14.70
N PRO A 60 3.89 -16.70 14.82
CA PRO A 60 2.84 -17.34 15.63
C PRO A 60 2.40 -18.70 15.08
N ARG A 61 2.82 -19.06 13.87
CA ARG A 61 2.53 -20.38 13.27
C ARG A 61 3.75 -21.30 13.21
N GLY A 62 4.91 -20.86 13.69
CA GLY A 62 6.14 -21.65 13.68
C GLY A 62 6.48 -22.18 12.29
N ALA A 63 6.28 -21.34 11.27
CA ALA A 63 6.59 -21.68 9.88
C ALA A 63 8.09 -21.51 9.62
N ARG A 64 8.68 -22.34 8.77
CA ARG A 64 10.11 -22.21 8.45
C ARG A 64 10.39 -21.07 7.47
N PHE A 65 9.50 -20.84 6.49
CA PHE A 65 9.62 -19.76 5.52
C PHE A 65 8.64 -18.65 5.82
N VAL A 66 9.16 -17.56 6.38
CA VAL A 66 8.39 -16.38 6.75
C VAL A 66 8.73 -15.23 5.82
N VAL A 67 7.70 -14.66 5.21
CA VAL A 67 7.79 -13.44 4.40
C VAL A 67 6.95 -12.36 5.07
N ARG A 68 7.56 -11.22 5.39
CA ARG A 68 6.88 -10.05 5.96
C ARG A 68 6.64 -9.03 4.87
N TYR A 69 5.39 -8.73 4.60
CA TYR A 69 5.03 -7.64 3.70
C TYR A 69 4.74 -6.38 4.49
N LEU A 70 5.69 -5.43 4.47
CA LEU A 70 5.68 -4.20 5.25
C LEU A 70 4.74 -3.16 4.59
N LEU A 71 3.53 -3.03 5.13
CA LEU A 71 2.55 -2.03 4.70
C LEU A 71 2.82 -0.65 5.30
N ASN A 72 3.58 -0.59 6.39
CA ASN A 72 4.02 0.61 7.06
C ASN A 72 5.35 0.35 7.79
N LYS A 73 5.92 1.39 8.41
CA LYS A 73 7.03 1.25 9.36
C LYS A 73 6.60 0.36 10.53
N PRO A 74 7.31 -0.73 10.81
CA PRO A 74 7.16 -1.50 12.05
C PRO A 74 7.18 -0.57 13.27
N GLY A 75 6.31 -0.83 14.25
CA GLY A 75 6.18 0.03 15.44
C GLY A 75 5.24 1.24 15.28
N PHE A 76 4.80 1.56 14.05
CA PHE A 76 3.99 2.76 13.81
C PHE A 76 2.58 2.69 14.42
N LEU A 77 1.88 1.56 14.22
CA LEU A 77 0.56 1.32 14.80
C LEU A 77 0.64 0.68 16.19
N GLU A 78 1.64 -0.20 16.38
CA GLU A 78 1.85 -0.96 17.60
C GLU A 78 3.33 -0.85 18.02
N PRO A 79 3.66 0.07 18.95
CA PRO A 79 5.04 0.29 19.38
C PRO A 79 5.71 -1.00 19.86
N GLY A 80 6.91 -1.30 19.35
CA GLY A 80 7.70 -2.48 19.71
C GLY A 80 7.46 -3.71 18.83
N ALA A 81 6.57 -3.66 17.83
CA ALA A 81 6.33 -4.76 16.90
C ALA A 81 7.61 -5.18 16.13
N GLU A 82 8.49 -4.24 15.81
CA GLU A 82 9.77 -4.46 15.14
C GLU A 82 10.74 -5.36 15.91
N LEU A 83 10.66 -5.35 17.24
CA LEU A 83 11.55 -6.13 18.12
C LEU A 83 11.20 -7.62 18.14
N SER A 84 10.14 -8.01 17.44
CA SER A 84 9.60 -9.37 17.46
C SER A 84 9.86 -10.15 16.17
N PHE A 85 10.51 -9.57 15.17
CA PHE A 85 10.77 -10.27 13.91
C PHE A 85 11.87 -11.32 14.06
N GLY A 86 11.77 -12.41 13.29
CA GLY A 86 12.77 -13.48 13.27
C GLY A 86 14.00 -13.10 12.44
N ASN A 87 15.16 -13.60 12.84
CA ASN A 87 16.44 -13.34 12.15
C ASN A 87 16.49 -13.89 10.71
N ASP A 88 15.67 -14.89 10.40
CA ASP A 88 15.58 -15.54 9.09
C ASP A 88 14.34 -15.11 8.29
N ASP A 89 13.64 -14.08 8.74
CA ASP A 89 12.47 -13.57 8.02
C ASP A 89 12.90 -12.79 6.76
N TYR A 90 12.16 -12.96 5.68
CA TYR A 90 12.35 -12.19 4.44
C TYR A 90 11.39 -11.00 4.41
N PHE A 91 11.87 -9.85 3.96
CA PHE A 91 11.09 -8.61 3.97
C PHE A 91 10.79 -8.14 2.55
N LEU A 92 9.52 -7.85 2.31
CA LEU A 92 9.02 -7.18 1.11
C LEU A 92 8.41 -5.86 1.55
N ASP A 93 8.72 -4.75 0.91
CA ASP A 93 8.22 -3.43 1.30
C ASP A 93 7.38 -2.78 0.20
N GLY A 94 6.28 -2.13 0.56
CA GLY A 94 5.51 -1.31 -0.40
C GLY A 94 6.18 0.03 -0.69
N ALA A 95 7.01 0.50 0.24
CA ALA A 95 7.77 1.74 0.17
C ALA A 95 9.07 1.54 0.96
N ARG A 96 10.20 1.96 0.40
CA ARG A 96 11.52 1.71 0.97
C ARG A 96 11.65 2.24 2.40
N GLU A 97 10.95 3.31 2.72
CA GLU A 97 10.93 3.89 4.08
C GLU A 97 10.22 3.01 5.13
N HIS A 98 9.49 1.96 4.72
CA HIS A 98 8.85 1.02 5.65
C HIS A 98 9.84 0.00 6.21
N ALA A 99 10.94 -0.28 5.50
CA ALA A 99 11.96 -1.20 5.97
C ALA A 99 12.72 -0.59 7.16
N PRO A 100 12.90 -1.35 8.26
CA PRO A 100 13.76 -0.92 9.36
C PRO A 100 15.21 -0.70 8.88
N ALA A 101 15.94 0.18 9.57
CA ALA A 101 17.34 0.43 9.26
C ALA A 101 18.17 -0.86 9.35
N GLY A 102 19.00 -1.12 8.34
CA GLY A 102 19.85 -2.32 8.28
C GLY A 102 19.13 -3.61 7.86
N VAL A 103 17.79 -3.58 7.70
CA VAL A 103 17.03 -4.74 7.23
C VAL A 103 17.03 -4.77 5.70
N ARG A 104 17.53 -5.87 5.13
CA ARG A 104 17.43 -6.12 3.69
C ARG A 104 15.98 -6.44 3.34
N SER A 105 15.45 -5.71 2.37
CA SER A 105 14.07 -5.84 1.89
C SER A 105 14.02 -5.70 0.38
N PHE A 106 12.98 -6.26 -0.23
CA PHE A 106 12.71 -6.16 -1.66
C PHE A 106 11.54 -5.20 -1.90
N ASP A 107 11.74 -4.18 -2.75
CA ASP A 107 10.71 -3.22 -3.11
C ASP A 107 9.60 -3.87 -3.95
N LEU A 108 8.49 -4.14 -3.30
CA LEU A 108 7.29 -4.73 -3.87
C LEU A 108 6.07 -3.86 -3.61
N PHE A 109 6.02 -2.67 -4.19
CA PHE A 109 4.76 -1.92 -4.28
C PHE A 109 3.63 -2.74 -4.91
N MET A 110 2.56 -2.97 -4.16
CA MET A 110 1.33 -3.63 -4.62
C MET A 110 0.30 -2.59 -5.09
N PRO A 111 -0.12 -2.61 -6.36
CA PRO A 111 -1.19 -1.76 -6.84
C PRO A 111 -2.55 -2.28 -6.35
N LEU A 112 -3.18 -1.53 -5.44
CA LEU A 112 -4.45 -1.88 -4.77
C LEU A 112 -5.67 -1.10 -5.29
N VAL A 113 -5.49 -0.11 -6.17
CA VAL A 113 -6.58 0.73 -6.66
C VAL A 113 -7.48 -0.05 -7.60
N ASP A 114 -8.77 -0.11 -7.31
CA ASP A 114 -9.76 -0.64 -8.24
C ASP A 114 -10.01 0.37 -9.38
N ARG A 115 -9.37 0.12 -10.52
CA ARG A 115 -9.45 0.98 -11.70
C ARG A 115 -10.79 0.91 -12.44
N THR A 116 -11.69 0.00 -12.06
CA THR A 116 -13.07 -0.01 -12.56
C THR A 116 -13.93 1.04 -11.85
N VAL A 117 -13.52 1.44 -10.64
CA VAL A 117 -14.17 2.49 -9.84
C VAL A 117 -13.43 3.81 -9.93
N TYR A 118 -12.10 3.78 -9.83
CA TYR A 118 -11.24 4.95 -9.83
C TYR A 118 -10.53 5.11 -11.18
N PHE A 119 -11.11 5.94 -12.04
CA PHE A 119 -10.61 6.19 -13.40
C PHE A 119 -10.88 7.64 -13.79
N PRO A 120 -10.14 8.22 -14.76
CA PRO A 120 -10.41 9.58 -15.23
C PRO A 120 -11.62 9.60 -16.16
N ARG A 121 -12.34 10.73 -16.25
CA ARG A 121 -13.33 10.91 -17.34
C ARG A 121 -12.61 11.21 -18.67
N TYR A 122 -13.21 10.77 -19.77
CA TYR A 122 -12.73 11.05 -21.13
C TYR A 122 -12.78 12.54 -21.51
N ALA A 123 -13.72 13.30 -20.94
CA ALA A 123 -13.80 14.75 -21.09
C ALA A 123 -13.54 15.44 -19.75
N PRO A 124 -12.68 16.47 -19.68
CA PRO A 124 -12.56 17.29 -18.48
C PRO A 124 -13.87 18.04 -18.26
N SER A 125 -14.66 17.62 -17.27
CA SER A 125 -15.66 18.49 -16.67
C SER A 125 -14.94 19.57 -15.86
N SER A 126 -15.47 20.80 -15.82
CA SER A 126 -15.02 21.82 -14.88
C SER A 126 -15.03 21.23 -13.47
N ARG A 127 -13.84 21.00 -12.91
CA ARG A 127 -13.68 20.49 -11.55
C ARG A 127 -14.06 21.60 -10.56
N ASN A 128 -14.83 21.26 -9.54
CA ASN A 128 -15.29 22.20 -8.52
C ASN A 128 -15.09 21.61 -7.11
N GLY A 129 -14.69 22.48 -6.20
CA GLY A 129 -14.47 22.16 -4.79
C GLY A 129 -13.33 21.17 -4.52
N PHE A 130 -13.16 20.83 -3.25
CA PHE A 130 -12.05 20.00 -2.76
C PHE A 130 -12.57 18.81 -1.95
N ALA A 131 -11.90 17.68 -2.04
CA ALA A 131 -12.12 16.55 -1.13
C ALA A 131 -11.06 16.60 -0.03
N VAL A 132 -11.45 16.60 1.24
CA VAL A 132 -10.51 16.68 2.37
C VAL A 132 -10.51 15.33 3.07
N PHE A 133 -9.39 14.62 2.98
CA PHE A 133 -9.18 13.32 3.61
C PHE A 133 -8.31 13.49 4.86
N SER A 134 -8.88 13.17 6.03
CA SER A 134 -8.12 13.02 7.27
C SER A 134 -8.81 12.07 8.22
N HIS A 135 -8.15 10.96 8.56
CA HIS A 135 -8.65 9.94 9.48
C HIS A 135 -7.89 9.92 10.81
N ARG A 136 -6.59 10.22 10.83
CA ARG A 136 -5.74 10.18 12.04
C ARG A 136 -5.30 11.57 12.50
N ALA A 137 -5.19 12.52 11.59
CA ALA A 137 -4.84 13.90 11.92
C ALA A 137 -6.10 14.70 12.30
N VAL A 138 -6.02 15.44 13.41
CA VAL A 138 -7.02 16.47 13.73
C VAL A 138 -6.80 17.62 12.76
N ILE A 139 -7.83 17.96 11.98
CA ILE A 139 -7.76 19.06 11.01
C ILE A 139 -8.42 20.31 11.59
N ASP A 140 -7.69 21.42 11.55
CA ASP A 140 -8.27 22.74 11.75
C ASP A 140 -8.63 23.34 10.39
N THR A 141 -9.91 23.22 10.03
CA THR A 141 -10.41 23.76 8.77
C THR A 141 -10.48 25.30 8.74
N ALA A 142 -10.34 25.97 9.89
CA ALA A 142 -10.22 27.44 9.93
C ALA A 142 -8.87 27.91 9.37
N ALA A 143 -7.84 27.06 9.45
CA ALA A 143 -6.52 27.34 8.89
C ALA A 143 -6.42 27.10 7.37
N PHE A 144 -7.51 26.66 6.71
CA PHE A 144 -7.47 26.39 5.28
C PHE A 144 -7.48 27.71 4.49
N PRO A 145 -6.62 27.86 3.46
CA PRO A 145 -6.69 29.02 2.57
C PRO A 145 -8.08 29.17 1.94
N GLU A 146 -8.54 30.41 1.71
CA GLU A 146 -9.87 30.67 1.17
C GLU A 146 -10.12 30.01 -0.20
N TRP A 147 -9.09 29.90 -1.04
CA TRP A 147 -9.19 29.24 -2.35
C TRP A 147 -9.45 27.73 -2.26
N VAL A 148 -9.30 27.12 -1.07
CA VAL A 148 -9.67 25.73 -0.77
C VAL A 148 -11.14 25.65 -0.36
N ARG A 149 -12.04 26.35 -1.06
CA ARG A 149 -13.49 26.33 -0.82
C ARG A 149 -14.26 26.28 -2.16
N PRO A 150 -15.43 25.60 -2.23
CA PRO A 150 -16.02 24.76 -1.19
C PRO A 150 -15.25 23.44 -1.02
N TYR A 151 -15.39 22.77 0.13
CA TYR A 151 -14.80 21.45 0.35
C TYR A 151 -15.78 20.46 1.00
N THR A 152 -15.51 19.17 0.81
CA THR A 152 -16.20 18.06 1.45
C THR A 152 -15.20 17.29 2.29
N VAL A 153 -15.42 17.19 3.60
CA VAL A 153 -14.61 16.36 4.49
C VAL A 153 -15.07 14.90 4.39
N LEU A 154 -14.12 13.99 4.19
CA LEU A 154 -14.34 12.55 4.17
C LEU A 154 -14.26 12.02 5.61
N SER A 155 -15.37 11.45 6.09
CA SER A 155 -15.51 10.96 7.46
C SER A 155 -15.50 9.44 7.50
N ILE A 156 -14.76 8.85 8.43
CA ILE A 156 -14.88 7.42 8.77
C ILE A 156 -16.25 7.09 9.38
N ARG A 157 -16.85 8.04 10.10
CA ARG A 157 -18.14 7.83 10.78
C ARG A 157 -19.31 7.80 9.78
N GLU A 158 -19.15 8.49 8.65
CA GLU A 158 -20.11 8.56 7.56
C GLU A 158 -19.41 8.13 6.27
N PRO A 159 -19.07 6.83 6.14
CA PRO A 159 -18.28 6.35 5.03
C PRO A 159 -19.09 6.44 3.73
N ARG A 160 -18.45 6.94 2.68
CA ARG A 160 -18.97 6.89 1.31
C ARG A 160 -18.63 5.55 0.68
N SER A 161 -19.48 5.08 -0.24
CA SER A 161 -19.15 3.97 -1.11
C SER A 161 -17.96 4.33 -2.01
N HIS A 162 -17.25 3.32 -2.52
CA HIS A 162 -16.12 3.55 -3.44
C HIS A 162 -16.59 4.26 -4.72
N ALA A 163 -17.80 3.96 -5.21
CA ALA A 163 -18.39 4.64 -6.37
C ALA A 163 -18.63 6.14 -6.11
N GLU A 164 -19.11 6.50 -4.92
CA GLU A 164 -19.29 7.89 -4.51
C GLU A 164 -17.95 8.61 -4.32
N LEU A 165 -16.93 7.94 -3.77
CA LEU A 165 -15.58 8.48 -3.64
C LEU A 165 -14.96 8.75 -5.02
N GLY A 166 -15.02 7.78 -5.94
CA GLY A 166 -14.56 7.95 -7.31
C GLY A 166 -15.30 9.08 -8.03
N ALA A 167 -16.62 9.21 -7.80
CA ALA A 167 -17.40 10.33 -8.33
C ALA A 167 -16.93 11.69 -7.78
N LEU A 168 -16.72 11.77 -6.46
CA LEU A 168 -16.21 12.98 -5.80
C LEU A 168 -14.84 13.36 -6.35
N TYR A 169 -13.88 12.44 -6.38
CA TYR A 169 -12.52 12.72 -6.87
C TYR A 169 -12.52 13.16 -8.34
N ARG A 170 -13.37 12.60 -9.20
CA ARG A 170 -13.49 13.05 -10.60
C ARG A 170 -14.03 14.48 -10.72
N GLN A 171 -14.78 14.96 -9.73
CA GLN A 171 -15.36 16.30 -9.71
C GLN A 171 -14.50 17.32 -8.95
N SER A 172 -13.68 16.90 -7.97
CA SER A 172 -12.86 17.81 -7.17
C SER A 172 -11.70 18.42 -7.95
N ARG A 173 -11.39 19.70 -7.67
CA ARG A 173 -10.22 20.43 -8.16
C ARG A 173 -8.93 19.81 -7.63
N ALA A 174 -8.94 19.40 -6.36
CA ALA A 174 -7.91 18.57 -5.75
C ALA A 174 -8.47 17.79 -4.55
N MET A 175 -7.77 16.74 -4.15
CA MET A 175 -7.89 16.17 -2.81
C MET A 175 -6.86 16.84 -1.90
N VAL A 176 -7.21 17.16 -0.66
CA VAL A 176 -6.30 17.61 0.39
C VAL A 176 -6.15 16.49 1.40
N THR A 177 -4.93 16.16 1.80
CA THR A 177 -4.70 15.23 2.89
C THR A 177 -3.55 15.64 3.79
N PHE A 178 -3.64 15.25 5.06
CA PHE A 178 -2.68 15.57 6.11
C PHE A 178 -1.93 14.33 6.57
N GLU A 179 -2.10 13.19 5.89
CA GLU A 179 -1.54 11.91 6.34
C GLU A 179 -1.22 10.98 5.18
N ARG A 180 -0.37 9.98 5.45
CA ARG A 180 -0.08 8.90 4.49
C ARG A 180 -1.32 8.02 4.33
N THR A 181 -1.86 7.97 3.12
CA THR A 181 -3.05 7.18 2.79
C THR A 181 -3.00 6.66 1.36
N SER A 182 -3.58 5.48 1.12
CA SER A 182 -3.80 4.94 -0.23
C SER A 182 -4.83 5.73 -1.02
N ALA A 183 -5.67 6.56 -0.37
CA ALA A 183 -6.63 7.44 -1.04
C ALA A 183 -5.95 8.44 -2.00
N ILE A 184 -4.65 8.73 -1.78
CA ILE A 184 -3.83 9.49 -2.73
C ILE A 184 -3.85 8.82 -4.11
N PHE A 185 -3.66 7.50 -4.16
CA PHE A 185 -3.61 6.73 -5.40
C PHE A 185 -4.99 6.67 -6.09
N GLU A 186 -6.06 6.60 -5.32
CA GLU A 186 -7.45 6.61 -5.82
C GLU A 186 -7.79 7.97 -6.47
N ALA A 187 -7.45 9.07 -5.79
CA ALA A 187 -7.65 10.42 -6.29
C ALA A 187 -6.86 10.68 -7.58
N LEU A 188 -5.56 10.35 -7.58
CA LEU A 188 -4.72 10.50 -8.78
C LEU A 188 -5.21 9.64 -9.95
N SER A 189 -5.73 8.43 -9.68
CA SER A 189 -6.35 7.57 -10.69
C SER A 189 -7.60 8.19 -11.31
N CYS A 190 -8.34 9.01 -10.56
CA CYS A 190 -9.47 9.80 -11.05
C CYS A 190 -9.06 11.10 -11.78
N GLY A 191 -7.76 11.35 -11.91
CA GLY A 191 -7.21 12.61 -12.43
C GLY A 191 -7.34 13.78 -11.46
N CYS A 192 -7.63 13.52 -10.19
CA CYS A 192 -7.66 14.52 -9.13
C CYS A 192 -6.24 14.71 -8.59
N PRO A 193 -5.61 15.89 -8.75
CA PRO A 193 -4.34 16.14 -8.10
C PRO A 193 -4.52 16.15 -6.57
N VAL A 194 -3.42 15.95 -5.84
CA VAL A 194 -3.46 15.85 -4.38
C VAL A 194 -2.53 16.88 -3.75
N ILE A 195 -3.09 17.68 -2.84
CA ILE A 195 -2.37 18.56 -1.94
C ILE A 195 -2.04 17.77 -0.68
N CYS A 196 -0.74 17.51 -0.49
CA CYS A 196 -0.17 16.85 0.66
C CYS A 196 0.30 17.90 1.67
N ILE A 197 -0.35 17.96 2.83
CA ILE A 197 0.08 18.79 3.95
C ILE A 197 0.90 17.90 4.89
N GLY A 198 2.21 18.12 4.86
CA GLY A 198 3.16 17.26 5.56
C GLY A 198 3.08 17.40 7.09
N ASN A 199 3.51 16.34 7.79
CA ASN A 199 3.60 16.33 9.24
C ASN A 199 4.72 15.39 9.73
N ASP A 200 5.25 15.66 10.93
CA ASP A 200 6.31 14.85 11.54
C ASP A 200 5.82 13.53 12.12
N ARG A 201 4.59 13.49 12.65
CA ARG A 201 4.01 12.33 13.34
C ARG A 201 4.03 11.07 12.46
N ASP A 202 3.61 11.21 11.21
CA ASP A 202 3.51 10.13 10.23
C ASP A 202 4.74 10.05 9.32
N ASN A 203 5.76 10.90 9.56
CA ASN A 203 6.83 11.18 8.62
C ASN A 203 6.27 11.41 7.19
N PHE A 204 5.16 12.16 7.10
CA PHE A 204 4.50 12.45 5.83
C PHE A 204 5.16 13.68 5.23
N LYS A 205 6.23 13.46 4.47
CA LYS A 205 7.08 14.51 3.91
C LYS A 205 7.47 14.17 2.49
N GLU A 206 7.67 15.19 1.66
CA GLU A 206 8.01 15.05 0.25
C GLU A 206 9.24 14.18 0.01
N GLU A 207 10.28 14.37 0.82
CA GLU A 207 11.57 13.68 0.66
C GLU A 207 11.47 12.19 0.92
N THR A 208 10.46 11.79 1.69
CA THR A 208 10.30 10.43 2.20
C THR A 208 9.10 9.72 1.63
N TRP A 209 8.27 10.35 0.79
CA TRP A 209 7.06 9.74 0.25
C TRP A 209 7.30 9.24 -1.17
N HIS A 210 7.02 7.94 -1.41
CA HIS A 210 7.09 7.23 -2.70
C HIS A 210 7.80 7.99 -3.84
N PRO A 211 9.14 7.97 -3.88
CA PRO A 211 9.92 8.69 -4.90
C PRO A 211 9.49 8.37 -6.34
N ARG A 212 8.98 7.14 -6.58
CA ARG A 212 8.45 6.68 -7.87
C ARG A 212 7.28 7.52 -8.40
N PHE A 213 6.49 8.13 -7.52
CA PHE A 213 5.33 8.94 -7.89
C PHE A 213 5.60 10.44 -7.72
N ARG A 214 6.86 10.84 -7.54
CA ARG A 214 7.27 12.24 -7.61
C ARG A 214 6.83 12.83 -8.95
N ASP A 215 6.38 14.08 -8.92
CA ASP A 215 5.95 14.80 -10.12
C ASP A 215 4.77 14.14 -10.86
N ALA A 216 3.94 13.36 -10.15
CA ALA A 216 2.81 12.63 -10.71
C ALA A 216 1.45 13.16 -10.21
N GLY A 217 1.31 14.48 -10.10
CA GLY A 217 0.07 15.14 -9.68
C GLY A 217 -0.07 15.43 -8.18
N LEU A 218 1.07 15.48 -7.49
CA LEU A 218 1.16 15.85 -6.07
C LEU A 218 1.61 17.29 -5.93
N ILE A 219 1.14 17.94 -4.87
CA ILE A 219 1.50 19.29 -4.47
C ILE A 219 1.83 19.23 -2.98
N TRP A 220 3.02 19.65 -2.58
CA TRP A 220 3.39 19.69 -1.16
C TRP A 220 3.18 21.10 -0.60
N GLY A 221 2.32 21.19 0.42
CA GLY A 221 1.91 22.46 1.03
C GLY A 221 0.84 23.24 0.24
N TRP A 222 0.44 24.39 0.78
CA TRP A 222 -0.61 25.25 0.22
C TRP A 222 -0.10 26.06 -0.98
N ARG A 223 -0.15 25.49 -2.18
CA ARG A 223 0.38 26.09 -3.41
C ARG A 223 -0.66 26.11 -4.52
N GLU A 224 -1.52 27.14 -4.54
CA GLU A 224 -2.61 27.24 -5.52
C GLU A 224 -2.09 27.24 -6.97
N ALA A 225 -1.00 27.96 -7.23
CA ALA A 225 -0.41 28.09 -8.56
C ALA A 225 0.01 26.75 -9.20
N ASP A 226 0.23 25.71 -8.39
CA ASP A 226 0.68 24.41 -8.88
C ASP A 226 -0.47 23.47 -9.27
N LEU A 227 -1.73 23.85 -8.98
CA LEU A 227 -2.90 22.98 -9.17
C LEU A 227 -3.09 22.53 -10.62
N GLU A 228 -3.00 23.45 -11.56
CA GLU A 228 -3.20 23.15 -12.98
C GLU A 228 -2.10 22.23 -13.50
N ALA A 229 -0.84 22.54 -13.18
CA ALA A 229 0.31 21.73 -13.55
C ALA A 229 0.22 20.32 -12.94
N ALA A 230 -0.16 20.20 -11.66
CA ALA A 230 -0.34 18.92 -11.00
C ALA A 230 -1.48 18.11 -11.62
N ALA A 231 -2.63 18.74 -11.94
CA ALA A 231 -3.75 18.07 -12.61
C ALA A 231 -3.32 17.43 -13.94
N GLY A 232 -2.54 18.16 -14.76
CA GLY A 232 -1.98 17.66 -16.01
C GLY A 232 -1.03 16.46 -15.82
N LYS A 233 -0.33 16.40 -14.68
CA LYS A 233 0.61 15.33 -14.34
C LYS A 233 -0.04 14.07 -13.76
N THR A 234 -1.34 14.08 -13.46
CA THR A 234 -2.05 12.86 -13.01
C THR A 234 -2.04 11.75 -14.08
N ALA A 235 -1.90 12.11 -15.36
CA ALA A 235 -1.72 11.14 -16.44
C ALA A 235 -0.44 10.31 -16.29
N ARG A 236 0.64 10.95 -15.82
CA ARG A 236 1.90 10.28 -15.50
C ARG A 236 1.71 9.27 -14.38
N PHE A 237 0.97 9.63 -13.32
CA PHE A 237 0.64 8.67 -12.26
C PHE A 237 -0.06 7.43 -12.81
N ARG A 238 -1.10 7.62 -13.63
CA ARG A 238 -1.86 6.50 -14.21
C ARG A 238 -1.00 5.61 -15.11
N ALA A 239 -0.05 6.17 -15.84
CA ALA A 239 0.89 5.41 -16.66
C ALA A 239 1.83 4.56 -15.78
N LEU A 240 2.47 5.18 -14.78
CA LEU A 240 3.36 4.49 -13.83
C LEU A 240 2.62 3.41 -13.05
N TYR A 241 1.40 3.69 -12.60
CA TYR A 241 0.58 2.74 -11.87
C TYR A 241 0.21 1.52 -12.72
N ARG A 242 -0.16 1.74 -13.99
CA ARG A 242 -0.46 0.67 -14.94
C ARG A 242 0.76 -0.20 -15.24
N GLU A 243 1.94 0.40 -15.33
CA GLU A 243 3.18 -0.35 -15.48
C GLU A 243 3.43 -1.28 -14.28
N LEU A 244 3.23 -0.77 -13.06
CA LEU A 244 3.35 -1.56 -11.84
C LEU A 244 2.33 -2.71 -11.77
N GLU A 245 1.12 -2.51 -12.28
CA GLU A 245 0.09 -3.55 -12.41
C GLU A 245 0.46 -4.60 -13.45
N ASN A 246 0.85 -4.17 -14.65
CA ASN A 246 1.17 -5.07 -15.77
C ASN A 246 2.36 -5.97 -15.46
N ASN A 247 3.34 -5.45 -14.71
CA ASN A 247 4.56 -6.18 -14.37
C ASN A 247 4.53 -6.75 -12.94
N LEU A 248 3.34 -6.80 -12.30
CA LEU A 248 3.23 -7.22 -10.90
C LEU A 248 3.71 -8.66 -10.71
N ASP A 249 3.32 -9.56 -11.61
CA ASP A 249 3.69 -10.98 -11.55
C ASP A 249 5.20 -11.18 -11.65
N ASP A 250 5.84 -10.55 -12.63
CA ASP A 250 7.28 -10.64 -12.85
C ASP A 250 8.06 -10.08 -11.66
N ARG A 251 7.56 -9.00 -11.05
CA ARG A 251 8.16 -8.41 -9.84
C ARG A 251 8.00 -9.33 -8.63
N ILE A 252 6.86 -9.98 -8.47
CA ILE A 252 6.65 -10.99 -7.43
C ILE A 252 7.58 -12.17 -7.65
N GLN A 253 7.67 -12.69 -8.88
CA GLN A 253 8.56 -13.80 -9.20
C GLN A 253 10.02 -13.43 -8.93
N SER A 254 10.48 -12.26 -9.37
CA SER A 254 11.84 -11.77 -9.09
C SER A 254 12.14 -11.67 -7.59
N ALA A 255 11.18 -11.22 -6.79
CA ALA A 255 11.33 -11.15 -5.34
C ALA A 255 11.46 -12.56 -4.73
N PHE A 256 10.68 -13.53 -5.22
CA PHE A 256 10.68 -14.88 -4.69
C PHE A 256 11.84 -15.74 -5.20
N ASP A 257 12.32 -15.51 -6.42
CA ASP A 257 13.53 -16.13 -6.92
C ASP A 257 14.74 -15.68 -6.10
N TRP A 258 14.79 -14.39 -5.73
CA TRP A 258 15.79 -13.88 -4.79
C TRP A 258 15.72 -14.55 -3.42
N ILE A 259 14.51 -14.71 -2.86
CA ILE A 259 14.30 -15.38 -1.56
C ILE A 259 14.74 -16.85 -1.65
N LEU A 260 14.30 -17.58 -2.68
CA LEU A 260 14.56 -19.01 -2.82
C LEU A 260 16.03 -19.32 -3.09
N ASP A 261 16.74 -18.45 -3.82
CA ASP A 261 18.19 -18.55 -3.99
C ASP A 261 18.92 -18.40 -2.65
N ASP A 262 18.55 -17.41 -1.82
CA ASP A 262 19.13 -17.24 -0.48
C ASP A 262 18.86 -18.44 0.43
N VAL A 263 17.63 -18.97 0.41
CA VAL A 263 17.26 -20.21 1.10
C VAL A 263 18.15 -21.37 0.67
N TRP A 264 18.34 -21.55 -0.64
CA TRP A 264 19.17 -22.61 -1.19
C TRP A 264 20.63 -22.47 -0.75
N ARG A 265 21.20 -21.26 -0.83
CA ARG A 265 22.58 -20.99 -0.40
C ARG A 265 22.80 -21.32 1.07
N ARG A 266 21.90 -20.87 1.96
CA ARG A 266 21.97 -21.18 3.40
C ARG A 266 21.90 -22.68 3.67
N ALA A 267 21.03 -23.41 2.97
CA ALA A 267 20.91 -24.86 3.11
C ALA A 267 22.18 -25.63 2.69
N HIS A 268 23.00 -25.05 1.83
CA HIS A 268 24.24 -25.66 1.31
C HIS A 268 25.52 -25.02 1.86
N GLY A 269 25.41 -24.16 2.89
CA GLY A 269 26.57 -23.51 3.51
C GLY A 269 27.31 -22.53 2.59
N VAL A 270 26.64 -22.02 1.55
CA VAL A 270 27.19 -21.01 0.65
C VAL A 270 26.95 -19.64 1.28
N ALA A 271 28.01 -18.83 1.39
CA ALA A 271 27.90 -17.48 1.94
C ALA A 271 26.94 -16.60 1.10
N PRO A 272 26.16 -15.70 1.74
CA PRO A 272 25.20 -14.83 1.04
C PRO A 272 25.84 -13.85 0.06
#